data_AF-A0A815J0B4-F1
#
_entry.id   AF-A0A815J0B4-F1
#
_cell.length_a   1.000
_cell.length_b   1.000
_cell.length_c   1.000
_cell.angle_alpha   90.00
_cell.angle_beta   90.00
_cell.angle_gamma   90.00
#
_symmetry.space_group_name_H-M   'P 1'
#
loop_
_entity.id
_entity.type
_entity.pdbx_description
1 polymer ?
#
loop_
_entity_poly.entity_id
_entity_poly.type
_entity_poly.pdbx_seq_one_letter_code
_entity_poly.pdbx_strand_id
1 'polypeptide(L)'
;MLALKNYFVNLNIYELSTDSTATDEEKEHERRSNIISTRIFVIVFIIVLVGLAIIMKTRSRNTLIIVENPSEDQFTNLPSDTHCSCSRISLTYGEFISIQTRYHQICSSDFISDRWIKTINFGLNTTYFSAYDFRTEGSAIFQSLESFCRLSKDYAIQSIDSFNKDLFITPEALKESVFQSQTNAATQNI
;
A
#
# COMPACT_ATOMS: atom_id res chain seq x y z
N MET A 1 1.83 -62.48 23.22
CA MET A 1 0.66 -61.60 23.42
C MET A 1 0.02 -61.75 24.81
N LEU A 2 -0.16 -62.97 25.33
CA LEU A 2 -0.72 -63.24 26.67
C LEU A 2 0.10 -62.65 27.84
N ALA A 3 1.42 -62.79 27.82
CA ALA A 3 2.30 -62.25 28.87
C ALA A 3 2.26 -60.72 28.95
N LEU A 4 2.24 -60.05 27.80
CA LEU A 4 2.16 -58.59 27.71
C LEU A 4 0.82 -58.06 28.27
N LYS A 5 -0.29 -58.74 27.91
CA LYS A 5 -1.62 -58.41 28.43
C LYS A 5 -1.68 -58.55 29.95
N ASN A 6 -1.14 -59.63 30.51
CA ASN A 6 -1.11 -59.83 31.96
C ASN A 6 -0.23 -58.81 32.68
N TYR A 7 0.86 -58.36 32.05
CA TYR A 7 1.71 -57.31 32.58
C TYR A 7 0.94 -55.98 32.70
N PHE A 8 0.25 -55.56 31.64
CA PHE A 8 -0.56 -54.33 31.67
C PHE A 8 -1.77 -54.42 32.60
N VAL A 9 -2.40 -55.58 32.72
CA VAL A 9 -3.56 -55.79 33.61
C VAL A 9 -3.17 -55.67 35.09
N ASN A 10 -1.96 -56.09 35.44
CA ASN A 10 -1.44 -56.04 36.81
C ASN A 10 -0.46 -54.88 37.05
N LEU A 11 -0.41 -53.91 36.13
CA LEU A 11 0.47 -52.76 36.28
C LEU A 11 0.03 -51.96 37.51
N ASN A 12 0.98 -51.76 38.42
CA ASN A 12 0.81 -50.91 39.58
C ASN A 12 2.04 -50.01 39.70
N ILE A 13 1.81 -48.70 39.67
CA ILE A 13 2.87 -47.68 39.76
C ILE A 13 3.18 -47.35 41.23
N TYR A 14 2.25 -47.61 42.14
CA TYR A 14 2.42 -47.32 43.57
C TYR A 14 3.12 -48.46 44.28
N GLU A 15 4.12 -48.12 45.09
CA GLU A 15 4.80 -49.06 45.96
C GLU A 15 3.81 -49.62 46.99
N LEU A 16 3.83 -50.94 47.21
CA LEU A 16 3.02 -51.56 48.26
C LEU A 16 3.68 -51.34 49.62
N SER A 17 2.89 -51.07 50.65
CA SER A 17 3.38 -50.98 52.02
C SER A 17 4.09 -52.27 52.45
N THR A 18 5.26 -52.12 53.08
CA THR A 18 6.04 -53.24 53.64
C THR A 18 5.66 -53.52 55.10
N ASP A 19 4.48 -53.08 55.54
CA ASP A 19 4.05 -53.25 56.92
C ASP A 19 3.85 -54.74 57.25
N SER A 20 4.69 -55.25 58.15
CA SER A 20 4.66 -56.63 58.60
C SER A 20 3.49 -56.93 59.54
N THR A 21 2.78 -55.89 60.02
CA THR A 21 1.63 -56.01 60.92
C THR A 21 0.28 -56.00 60.19
N ALA A 22 0.27 -55.63 58.90
CA ALA A 22 -0.94 -55.62 58.09
C ALA A 22 -1.41 -57.04 57.71
N THR A 23 -2.71 -57.26 57.87
CA THR A 23 -3.41 -58.50 57.51
C THR A 23 -3.42 -58.72 55.99
N ASP A 24 -3.61 -59.97 55.56
CA ASP A 24 -3.64 -60.31 54.13
C ASP A 24 -4.78 -59.60 53.38
N GLU A 25 -5.91 -59.33 54.06
CA GLU A 25 -7.05 -58.59 53.52
C GLU A 25 -6.72 -57.11 53.28
N GLU A 26 -5.99 -56.47 54.20
CA GLU A 26 -5.55 -55.08 54.07
C GLU A 26 -4.56 -54.91 52.91
N LYS A 27 -3.63 -55.84 52.76
CA LYS A 27 -2.67 -55.87 51.64
C LYS A 27 -3.35 -56.07 50.30
N GLU A 28 -4.37 -56.92 50.23
CA GLU A 28 -5.13 -57.11 49.00
C GLU A 28 -6.00 -55.89 48.66
N HIS A 29 -6.60 -55.24 49.66
CA HIS A 29 -7.33 -53.99 49.48
C HIS A 29 -6.43 -52.86 48.96
N GLU A 30 -5.25 -52.69 49.58
CA GLU A 30 -4.23 -51.72 49.14
C GLU A 30 -3.80 -51.98 47.70
N ARG A 31 -3.50 -53.24 47.36
CA ARG A 31 -3.13 -53.63 45.99
C ARG A 31 -4.21 -53.28 44.97
N ARG A 32 -5.49 -53.55 45.28
CA ARG A 32 -6.62 -53.23 44.39
C ARG A 32 -6.78 -51.72 44.22
N SER A 33 -6.67 -50.96 45.31
CA SER A 33 -6.73 -49.48 45.29
C SER A 33 -5.60 -48.88 44.44
N ASN A 34 -4.38 -49.41 44.59
CA ASN A 34 -3.19 -48.97 43.85
C ASN A 34 -3.30 -49.26 42.34
N ILE A 35 -3.85 -50.42 41.94
CA ILE A 35 -4.13 -50.74 40.53
C ILE A 35 -5.18 -49.79 39.94
N ILE A 36 -6.25 -49.48 40.68
CA ILE A 36 -7.29 -48.53 40.21
C ILE A 36 -6.71 -47.13 40.05
N SER A 37 -5.96 -46.66 41.05
CA SER A 37 -5.30 -45.35 41.02
C SER A 37 -4.30 -45.25 39.85
N THR A 38 -3.57 -46.33 39.57
CA THR A 38 -2.67 -46.43 38.42
C THR A 38 -3.42 -46.25 37.09
N ARG A 39 -4.59 -46.88 36.93
CA ARG A 39 -5.42 -46.72 35.72
C ARG A 39 -5.92 -45.30 35.55
N ILE A 40 -6.39 -44.67 36.62
CA ILE A 40 -6.85 -43.29 36.61
C ILE A 40 -5.70 -42.35 36.23
N PHE A 41 -4.52 -42.52 36.85
CA PHE A 41 -3.33 -41.73 36.55
C PHE A 41 -2.94 -41.83 35.07
N VAL A 42 -2.86 -43.05 34.52
CA VAL A 42 -2.50 -43.26 33.09
C VAL A 42 -3.52 -42.61 32.16
N ILE A 43 -4.83 -42.73 32.45
CA ILE A 43 -5.88 -42.09 31.65
C ILE A 43 -5.73 -40.56 31.68
N VAL A 44 -5.58 -39.98 32.87
CA VAL A 44 -5.41 -38.53 33.03
C VAL A 44 -4.14 -38.04 32.34
N PHE A 45 -3.03 -38.78 32.48
CA PHE A 45 -1.77 -38.46 31.83
C PHE A 45 -1.90 -38.45 30.30
N ILE A 46 -2.57 -39.44 29.72
CA ILE A 46 -2.86 -39.48 28.28
C ILE A 46 -3.74 -38.29 27.87
N ILE A 47 -4.79 -37.95 28.64
CA ILE A 47 -5.65 -36.79 28.36
C ILE A 47 -4.84 -35.50 28.33
N VAL A 48 -3.93 -35.30 29.30
CA VAL A 48 -3.06 -34.12 29.36
C VAL A 48 -2.13 -34.08 28.14
N LEU A 49 -1.49 -35.19 27.79
CA LEU A 49 -0.61 -35.27 26.61
C LEU A 49 -1.36 -34.96 25.31
N VAL A 50 -2.57 -35.50 25.15
CA VAL A 50 -3.42 -35.21 23.98
C VAL A 50 -3.82 -33.74 23.95
N GLY A 51 -4.22 -33.16 25.09
CA GLY A 51 -4.53 -31.74 25.21
C GLY A 51 -3.36 -30.85 24.80
N LEU A 52 -2.15 -31.14 25.28
CA LEU A 52 -0.93 -30.42 24.90
C LEU A 52 -0.64 -30.54 23.40
N ALA A 53 -0.80 -31.73 22.82
CA ALA A 53 -0.59 -31.96 21.39
C ALA A 53 -1.58 -31.15 20.53
N ILE A 54 -2.85 -31.08 20.94
CA ILE A 54 -3.87 -30.25 20.29
C ILE A 54 -3.49 -28.78 20.36
N ILE A 55 -3.12 -28.26 21.54
CA ILE A 55 -2.72 -26.85 21.70
C ILE A 55 -1.52 -26.51 20.80
N MET A 56 -0.51 -27.39 20.74
CA MET A 56 0.65 -27.21 19.87
C MET A 56 0.28 -27.20 18.37
N LYS A 57 -0.68 -28.04 17.97
CA LYS A 57 -1.21 -28.09 16.60
C LYS A 57 -2.06 -26.87 16.24
N THR A 58 -2.88 -26.40 17.18
CA THR A 58 -3.84 -25.28 16.99
C THR A 58 -3.16 -23.92 17.07
N ARG A 59 -1.94 -23.83 17.60
CA ARG A 59 -1.14 -22.62 17.55
C ARG A 59 -0.87 -22.25 16.09
N SER A 60 -1.69 -21.35 15.57
CA SER A 60 -1.56 -20.83 14.22
C SER A 60 -0.18 -20.23 14.05
N ARG A 61 0.56 -20.69 13.04
CA ARG A 61 1.82 -20.06 12.67
C ARG A 61 1.47 -18.88 11.78
N ASN A 62 1.82 -17.68 12.22
CA ASN A 62 1.79 -16.52 11.34
C ASN A 62 2.79 -16.77 10.22
N THR A 63 2.29 -16.93 9.00
CA THR A 63 3.12 -16.98 7.80
C THR A 63 3.27 -15.56 7.28
N LEU A 64 4.51 -15.11 7.16
CA LEU A 64 4.82 -13.84 6.52
C LEU A 64 4.75 -14.05 5.00
N ILE A 65 3.79 -13.40 4.34
CA ILE A 65 3.67 -13.41 2.88
C ILE A 65 4.35 -12.15 2.36
N ILE A 66 5.42 -12.32 1.60
CA ILE A 66 6.08 -11.24 0.88
C ILE A 66 5.45 -11.18 -0.50
N VAL A 67 4.76 -10.08 -0.81
CA VAL A 67 4.26 -9.79 -2.16
C VAL A 67 5.23 -8.82 -2.80
N GLU A 68 6.04 -9.32 -3.74
CA GLU A 68 6.92 -8.47 -4.53
C GLU A 68 6.13 -7.83 -5.67
N ASN A 69 6.25 -6.52 -5.83
CA ASN A 69 5.59 -5.73 -6.89
C ASN A 69 4.06 -5.97 -6.97
N PRO A 70 3.30 -5.60 -5.93
CA PRO A 70 1.85 -5.75 -5.95
C PRO A 70 1.22 -4.94 -7.11
N SER A 71 0.13 -5.45 -7.67
CA SER A 71 -0.71 -4.66 -8.55
C SER A 71 -1.37 -3.50 -7.78
N GLU A 72 -1.81 -2.46 -8.51
CA GLU A 72 -2.50 -1.30 -7.92
C GLU A 72 -3.72 -1.72 -7.09
N ASP A 73 -4.53 -2.66 -7.60
CA ASP A 73 -5.68 -3.20 -6.89
C ASP A 73 -5.28 -3.93 -5.60
N GLN A 74 -4.17 -4.68 -5.62
CA GLN A 74 -3.69 -5.35 -4.41
C GLN A 74 -3.23 -4.32 -3.37
N PHE A 75 -2.50 -3.28 -3.79
CA PHE A 75 -2.00 -2.24 -2.91
C PHE A 75 -3.11 -1.38 -2.31
N THR A 76 -4.10 -0.98 -3.11
CA THR A 76 -5.24 -0.15 -2.65
C THR A 76 -6.09 -0.88 -1.62
N ASN A 77 -6.24 -2.20 -1.77
CA ASN A 77 -6.96 -3.06 -0.84
C ASN A 77 -6.17 -3.44 0.43
N LEU A 78 -4.91 -3.03 0.56
CA LEU A 78 -4.15 -3.28 1.79
C LEU A 78 -4.71 -2.47 2.96
N PRO A 79 -4.75 -3.06 4.18
CA PRO A 79 -5.01 -2.32 5.41
C PRO A 79 -4.11 -1.09 5.55
N SER A 80 -4.63 -0.01 6.13
CA SER A 80 -3.93 1.28 6.24
C SER A 80 -2.67 1.24 7.12
N ASP A 81 -2.54 0.22 7.98
CA ASP A 81 -1.39 -0.07 8.82
C ASP A 81 -0.31 -0.91 8.12
N THR A 82 -0.52 -1.28 6.85
CA THR A 82 0.47 -2.02 6.08
C THR A 82 1.58 -1.09 5.60
N HIS A 83 2.82 -1.37 6.01
CA HIS A 83 4.02 -0.71 5.51
C HIS A 83 4.46 -1.36 4.19
N CYS A 84 4.74 -0.54 3.18
CA CYS A 84 5.08 -0.95 1.83
C CYS A 84 6.31 -0.17 1.39
N SER A 85 7.49 -0.66 1.76
CA SER A 85 8.74 0.00 1.41
C SER A 85 8.99 -0.05 -0.10
N CYS A 86 9.41 1.08 -0.65
CA CYS A 86 9.70 1.19 -2.07
C CYS A 86 11.01 0.46 -2.43
N SER A 87 11.02 -0.24 -3.57
CA SER A 87 12.26 -0.80 -4.14
C SER A 87 13.22 0.29 -4.62
N ARG A 88 12.67 1.46 -5.01
CA ARG A 88 13.40 2.67 -5.35
C ARG A 88 12.80 3.84 -4.58
N ILE A 89 13.62 4.51 -3.78
CA ILE A 89 13.17 5.64 -2.95
C ILE A 89 12.95 6.93 -3.73
N SER A 90 13.42 6.99 -4.98
CA SER A 90 13.35 8.18 -5.83
C SER A 90 12.88 7.80 -7.22
N LEU A 91 11.92 8.55 -7.73
CA LEU A 91 11.36 8.44 -9.08
C LEU A 91 11.20 9.85 -9.65
N THR A 92 11.25 9.99 -10.98
CA THR A 92 10.94 11.29 -11.58
C THR A 92 9.42 11.50 -11.65
N TYR A 93 8.92 12.73 -11.46
CA TYR A 93 7.47 12.99 -11.54
C TYR A 93 6.88 12.58 -12.89
N GLY A 94 7.65 12.67 -13.97
CA GLY A 94 7.23 12.25 -15.31
C GLY A 94 6.94 10.75 -15.46
N GLU A 95 7.35 9.90 -14.51
CA GLU A 95 7.06 8.46 -14.55
C GLU A 95 5.62 8.12 -14.13
N PHE A 96 4.97 8.97 -13.33
CA PHE A 96 3.65 8.68 -12.76
C PHE A 96 2.63 9.82 -12.87
N ILE A 97 3.05 11.04 -13.23
CA ILE A 97 2.17 12.18 -13.44
C ILE A 97 2.05 12.49 -14.93
N SER A 98 0.83 12.81 -15.38
CA SER A 98 0.57 13.34 -16.71
C SER A 98 -0.10 14.71 -16.61
N ILE A 99 0.55 15.74 -17.17
CA ILE A 99 0.04 17.11 -17.20
C ILE A 99 -0.39 17.45 -18.63
N GLN A 100 -1.65 17.84 -18.82
CA GLN A 100 -2.17 18.34 -20.09
C GLN A 100 -2.53 19.81 -20.00
N THR A 101 -1.91 20.64 -20.83
CA THR A 101 -2.20 22.07 -20.89
C THR A 101 -3.37 22.35 -21.83
N ARG A 102 -4.21 23.32 -21.44
CA ARG A 102 -5.25 23.88 -22.30
C ARG A 102 -5.01 25.37 -22.42
N TYR A 103 -4.78 25.82 -23.65
CA TYR A 103 -4.57 27.24 -23.94
C TYR A 103 -5.88 27.91 -24.31
N HIS A 104 -5.95 29.23 -24.11
CA HIS A 104 -7.10 30.01 -24.51
C HIS A 104 -7.31 29.93 -26.04
N GLN A 105 -8.57 29.84 -26.48
CA GLN A 105 -8.93 29.64 -27.90
C GLN A 105 -8.36 30.73 -28.83
N ILE A 106 -8.13 31.93 -28.30
CA ILE A 106 -7.53 33.03 -29.05
C ILE A 106 -6.11 32.69 -29.57
N CYS A 107 -5.37 31.84 -28.84
CA CYS A 107 -4.03 31.39 -29.20
C CYS A 107 -4.00 30.29 -30.29
N SER A 108 -5.16 29.98 -30.85
CA SER A 108 -5.35 29.12 -32.02
C SER A 108 -6.31 29.75 -33.03
N SER A 109 -6.66 31.03 -32.84
CA SER A 109 -7.61 31.75 -33.69
C SER A 109 -6.90 32.49 -34.83
N ASP A 110 -7.68 32.96 -35.81
CA ASP A 110 -7.17 33.78 -36.90
C ASP A 110 -6.56 35.11 -36.43
N PHE A 111 -6.89 35.59 -35.23
CA PHE A 111 -6.41 36.87 -34.70
C PHE A 111 -4.90 36.94 -34.46
N ILE A 112 -4.25 35.79 -34.31
CA ILE A 112 -2.79 35.70 -34.18
C ILE A 112 -2.11 35.27 -35.48
N SER A 113 -2.86 35.14 -36.58
CA SER A 113 -2.30 34.74 -37.85
C SER A 113 -1.59 35.90 -38.55
N ASP A 114 -0.49 35.59 -39.22
CA ASP A 114 0.19 36.48 -40.16
C ASP A 114 -0.78 37.17 -41.12
N ARG A 115 -1.76 36.42 -41.62
CA ARG A 115 -2.75 36.91 -42.58
C ARG A 115 -3.59 38.03 -41.99
N TRP A 116 -4.12 37.84 -40.78
CA TRP A 116 -4.94 38.84 -40.10
C TRP A 116 -4.12 40.10 -39.79
N ILE A 117 -2.93 39.90 -39.22
CA ILE A 117 -2.01 40.99 -38.86
C ILE A 117 -1.64 41.81 -40.10
N LYS A 118 -1.29 41.16 -41.22
CA LYS A 118 -0.98 41.83 -42.49
C LYS A 118 -2.18 42.56 -43.07
N THR A 119 -3.38 42.00 -42.94
CA THR A 119 -4.62 42.63 -43.45
C THR A 119 -4.91 43.95 -42.75
N ILE A 120 -4.75 44.00 -41.42
CA ILE A 120 -4.92 45.25 -40.65
C ILE A 120 -3.83 46.27 -41.03
N ASN A 121 -2.59 45.82 -41.18
CA ASN A 121 -1.47 46.68 -41.53
C ASN A 121 -1.57 47.27 -42.96
N PHE A 122 -2.07 46.50 -43.93
CA PHE A 122 -2.22 46.97 -45.32
C PHE A 122 -3.18 48.16 -45.46
N GLY A 123 -4.20 48.23 -44.60
CA GLY A 123 -5.11 49.38 -44.56
C GLY A 123 -4.37 50.70 -44.31
N LEU A 124 -3.36 50.69 -43.44
CA LEU A 124 -2.61 51.91 -43.05
C LEU A 124 -1.77 52.46 -44.20
N ASN A 125 -1.26 51.60 -45.08
CA ASN A 125 -0.43 52.00 -46.22
C ASN A 125 -1.25 52.54 -47.40
N THR A 126 -2.57 52.35 -47.41
CA THR A 126 -3.42 52.68 -48.57
C THR A 126 -4.42 53.80 -48.28
N THR A 127 -4.75 54.07 -47.01
CA THR A 127 -5.76 55.05 -46.63
C THR A 127 -5.37 55.77 -45.34
N TYR A 128 -5.60 57.08 -45.24
CA TYR A 128 -5.43 57.82 -43.99
C TYR A 128 -6.57 57.49 -43.02
N PHE A 129 -6.25 56.81 -41.92
CA PHE A 129 -7.20 56.54 -40.84
C PHE A 129 -7.04 57.53 -39.69
N SER A 130 -8.13 57.75 -38.95
CA SER A 130 -8.10 58.50 -37.70
C SER A 130 -7.19 57.82 -36.68
N ALA A 131 -6.51 58.59 -35.82
CA ALA A 131 -5.72 58.04 -34.72
C ALA A 131 -6.55 57.16 -33.75
N TYR A 132 -7.87 57.36 -33.72
CA TYR A 132 -8.80 56.56 -32.91
C TYR A 132 -9.33 55.31 -33.63
N ASP A 133 -8.92 55.08 -34.87
CA ASP A 133 -9.31 53.89 -35.61
C ASP A 133 -8.52 52.67 -35.10
N PHE A 134 -9.22 51.57 -34.82
CA PHE A 134 -8.57 50.35 -34.32
C PHE A 134 -7.49 49.82 -35.29
N ARG A 135 -7.57 50.14 -36.59
CA ARG A 135 -6.58 49.71 -37.59
C ARG A 135 -5.24 50.39 -37.41
N THR A 136 -5.21 51.54 -36.73
CA THR A 136 -3.98 52.30 -36.43
C THR A 136 -3.08 51.54 -35.46
N GLU A 137 -3.65 50.93 -34.43
CA GLU A 137 -2.88 50.21 -33.39
C GLU A 137 -3.08 48.68 -33.42
N GLY A 138 -4.08 48.21 -34.15
CA GLY A 138 -4.54 46.82 -34.09
C GLY A 138 -3.47 45.82 -34.52
N SER A 139 -2.66 46.15 -35.53
CA SER A 139 -1.58 45.26 -35.99
C SER A 139 -0.56 44.99 -34.88
N ALA A 140 -0.16 46.02 -34.13
CA ALA A 140 0.75 45.89 -32.99
C ALA A 140 0.12 45.11 -31.82
N ILE A 141 -1.16 45.33 -31.56
CA ILE A 141 -1.91 44.59 -30.52
C ILE A 141 -1.97 43.09 -30.86
N PHE A 142 -2.32 42.73 -32.10
CA PHE A 142 -2.43 41.33 -32.51
C PHE A 142 -1.06 40.63 -32.60
N GLN A 143 0.01 41.34 -32.99
CA GLN A 143 1.40 40.82 -32.91
C GLN A 143 1.83 40.57 -31.45
N SER A 144 1.45 41.47 -30.54
CA SER A 144 1.74 41.30 -29.12
C SER A 144 1.00 40.09 -28.55
N LEU A 145 -0.25 39.89 -28.96
CA LEU A 145 -1.05 38.72 -28.59
C LEU A 145 -0.45 37.41 -29.14
N GLU A 146 -0.03 37.39 -30.41
CA GLU A 146 0.68 36.24 -31.00
C GLU A 146 1.93 35.89 -30.19
N SER A 147 2.76 36.89 -29.90
CA SER A 147 3.98 36.74 -29.11
C SER A 147 3.68 36.22 -27.70
N PHE A 148 2.66 36.76 -27.04
CA PHE A 148 2.22 36.32 -25.72
C PHE A 148 1.76 34.86 -25.76
N CYS A 149 0.94 34.48 -26.74
CA CYS A 149 0.45 33.12 -26.90
C CYS A 149 1.60 32.12 -27.13
N ARG A 150 2.59 32.49 -27.96
CA ARG A 150 3.78 31.68 -28.20
C ARG A 150 4.62 31.53 -26.93
N LEU A 151 4.97 32.64 -26.29
CA LEU A 151 5.77 32.63 -25.06
C LEU A 151 5.08 31.85 -23.94
N SER A 152 3.76 31.98 -23.80
CA SER A 152 3.00 31.22 -22.80
C SER A 152 3.03 29.72 -23.07
N LYS A 153 2.94 29.31 -24.34
CA LYS A 153 3.07 27.89 -24.73
C LYS A 153 4.48 27.37 -24.44
N ASP A 154 5.50 28.09 -24.89
CA ASP A 154 6.91 27.73 -24.70
C ASP A 154 7.26 27.63 -23.21
N TYR A 155 6.82 28.59 -22.40
CA TYR A 155 7.01 28.59 -20.95
C TYR A 155 6.33 27.39 -20.30
N ALA A 156 5.06 27.12 -20.63
CA ALA A 156 4.34 25.99 -20.05
C ALA A 156 5.01 24.64 -20.38
N ILE A 157 5.46 24.45 -21.62
CA ILE A 157 6.19 23.24 -22.03
C ILE A 157 7.49 23.11 -21.23
N GLN A 158 8.27 24.18 -21.13
CA GLN A 158 9.53 24.17 -20.38
C GLN A 158 9.32 23.91 -18.88
N SER A 159 8.29 24.49 -18.28
CA SER A 159 7.93 24.24 -16.87
C SER A 159 7.52 22.80 -16.65
N ILE A 160 6.73 22.20 -17.55
CA ILE A 160 6.34 20.79 -17.45
C ILE A 160 7.55 19.88 -17.66
N ASP A 161 8.41 20.16 -18.63
CA ASP A 161 9.63 19.40 -18.86
C ASP A 161 10.60 19.46 -17.68
N SER A 162 10.66 20.60 -17.00
CA SER A 162 11.44 20.74 -15.76
C SER A 162 10.81 19.92 -14.64
N PHE A 163 9.51 20.11 -14.39
CA PHE A 163 8.78 19.40 -13.35
C PHE A 163 8.86 17.88 -13.52
N ASN A 164 8.73 17.37 -14.74
CA ASN A 164 8.81 15.94 -15.03
C ASN A 164 10.19 15.34 -14.73
N LYS A 165 11.25 16.15 -14.69
CA LYS A 165 12.61 15.73 -14.31
C LYS A 165 12.86 15.85 -12.81
N ASP A 166 12.03 16.58 -12.08
CA ASP A 166 12.16 16.71 -10.64
C ASP A 166 11.91 15.35 -9.97
N LEU A 167 12.68 15.11 -8.90
CA LEU A 167 12.63 13.85 -8.18
C LEU A 167 11.54 13.90 -7.11
N PHE A 168 10.66 12.91 -7.16
CA PHE A 168 9.80 12.53 -6.05
C PHE A 168 10.53 11.52 -5.17
N ILE A 169 10.68 11.82 -3.88
CA ILE A 169 11.41 11.00 -2.92
C ILE A 169 10.45 10.49 -1.85
N THR A 170 10.28 9.17 -1.78
CA THR A 170 9.50 8.52 -0.72
C THR A 170 10.07 7.15 -0.37
N PRO A 171 10.27 6.84 0.92
CA PRO A 171 10.72 5.51 1.34
C PRO A 171 9.59 4.47 1.28
N GLU A 172 8.33 4.91 1.27
CA GLU A 172 7.14 4.07 1.35
C GLU A 172 6.16 4.40 0.22
N ALA A 173 5.46 3.38 -0.27
CA ALA A 173 4.42 3.54 -1.27
C ALA A 173 3.24 4.32 -0.67
N LEU A 174 2.82 5.37 -1.37
CA LEU A 174 1.71 6.21 -0.93
C LEU A 174 0.42 5.82 -1.64
N LYS A 175 -0.67 5.75 -0.88
CA LYS A 175 -2.01 5.71 -1.47
C LYS A 175 -2.32 7.05 -2.15
N GLU A 176 -3.10 7.02 -3.22
CA GLU A 176 -3.47 8.21 -3.99
C GLU A 176 -4.10 9.30 -3.11
N SER A 177 -4.99 8.93 -2.20
CA SER A 177 -5.64 9.87 -1.28
C SER A 177 -4.66 10.59 -0.35
N VAL A 178 -3.60 9.91 0.08
CA VAL A 178 -2.54 10.49 0.92
C VAL A 178 -1.69 11.45 0.09
N PHE A 179 -1.29 11.03 -1.12
CA PHE A 179 -0.56 11.88 -2.05
C PHE A 179 -1.33 13.17 -2.36
N GLN A 180 -2.59 13.06 -2.78
CA GLN A 180 -3.45 14.21 -3.07
C GLN A 180 -3.64 15.13 -1.86
N SER A 181 -3.83 14.58 -0.66
CA SER A 181 -3.97 15.36 0.57
C SER A 181 -2.71 16.18 0.86
N GLN A 182 -1.53 15.56 0.76
CA GLN A 182 -0.25 16.25 0.96
C GLN A 182 -0.01 17.33 -0.09
N THR A 183 -0.30 17.04 -1.37
CA THR A 183 -0.20 18.03 -2.46
C THR A 183 -1.14 19.21 -2.21
N ASN A 184 -2.41 18.96 -1.87
CA ASN A 184 -3.38 20.02 -1.62
C ASN A 184 -2.96 20.91 -0.44
N ALA A 185 -2.49 20.31 0.66
CA ALA A 185 -1.99 21.05 1.81
C ALA A 185 -0.77 21.92 1.47
N ALA A 186 0.12 21.43 0.60
CA ALA A 186 1.27 22.22 0.13
C ALA A 186 0.81 23.42 -0.74
N THR A 187 -0.18 23.21 -1.60
CA THR A 187 -0.70 24.28 -2.50
C THR A 187 -1.57 25.33 -1.80
N GLN A 188 -2.21 25.01 -0.67
CA GLN A 188 -3.05 25.95 0.08
C GLN A 188 -2.25 26.95 0.94
N ASN A 189 -0.94 26.73 1.11
CA ASN A 189 -0.05 27.60 1.87
C ASN A 189 0.75 28.59 0.99
N ILE A 190 0.37 28.70 -0.30
CA ILE A 190 0.92 29.65 -1.28
C ILE A 190 -0.18 30.66 -1.62
#